data_AF-X0U381-F1
#
_entry.id   AF-X0U381-F1
#
_cell.length_a   1.000
_cell.length_b   1.000
_cell.length_c   1.000
_cell.angle_alpha   90.00
_cell.angle_beta   90.00
_cell.angle_gamma   90.00
#
_symmetry.space_group_name_H-M   'P 1'
#
loop_
_entity.id
_entity.type
_entity.pdbx_description
1 polymer ?
#
loop_
_entity_poly.entity_id
_entity_poly.type
_entity_poly.pdbx_seq_one_letter_code
_entity_poly.pdbx_strand_id
1 'polypeptide(L)' 'MAETALLEIGVEDLPPSFVCEALQQLKEKGKELFVSAYLDYERIDTFGSSQRLVCQVVGLSPHQRPRFDKEMG' A
#
# COMPACT_ATOMS: atom_id res chain seq x y z
N MET A 1 10.84 -11.52 -10.41
CA MET A 1 10.91 -10.18 -11.03
C MET A 1 10.18 -9.25 -10.08
N ALA A 2 10.61 -8.00 -9.91
CA ALA A 2 9.87 -7.05 -9.07
C ALA A 2 8.62 -6.61 -9.84
N GLU A 3 7.45 -6.72 -9.22
CA GLU A 3 6.17 -6.49 -9.89
C GLU A 3 5.55 -5.17 -9.41
N THR A 4 4.64 -4.62 -10.22
CA THR A 4 3.85 -3.47 -9.80
C THR A 4 2.45 -3.94 -9.43
N ALA A 5 2.07 -3.72 -8.18
CA ALA A 5 0.72 -3.99 -7.71
C ALA A 5 -0.10 -2.70 -7.74
N LEU A 6 -1.36 -2.82 -8.15
CA LEU A 6 -2.31 -1.71 -8.19
C LEU A 6 -3.54 -2.08 -7.38
N LEU A 7 -3.86 -1.25 -6.40
CA LEU A 7 -5.11 -1.32 -5.65
C LEU A 7 -5.96 -0.10 -6.03
N GLU A 8 -7.14 -0.36 -6.57
CA GLU A 8 -8.14 0.66 -6.86
C GLU A 8 -9.34 0.52 -5.93
N ILE A 9 -9.78 1.64 -5.38
CA ILE A 9 -10.95 1.74 -4.52
C ILE A 9 -11.91 2.73 -5.19
N GLY A 10 -13.05 2.23 -5.65
CA GLY A 10 -14.17 3.07 -6.05
C GLY A 10 -14.80 3.70 -4.82
N VAL A 11 -15.00 5.01 -4.84
CA VAL A 11 -15.67 5.73 -3.75
C VAL A 11 -16.82 6.50 -4.35
N GLU A 12 -17.95 6.56 -3.66
CA GLU A 12 -19.07 7.39 -4.06
C GLU A 12 -19.09 8.64 -3.18
N ASP A 13 -18.98 9.82 -3.80
CA ASP A 13 -19.14 11.12 -3.16
C ASP A 13 -18.15 11.44 -2.02
N LEU A 14 -16.84 11.15 -2.19
CA LEU A 14 -15.84 11.57 -1.22
C LEU A 14 -15.64 13.10 -1.30
N PRO A 15 -15.86 13.87 -0.22
CA PRO A 15 -15.73 15.31 -0.29
C PRO A 15 -14.27 15.68 -0.64
N PRO A 16 -14.04 16.68 -1.51
CA PRO A 16 -12.69 17.02 -1.98
C PRO A 16 -11.68 17.27 -0.85
N SER A 17 -12.14 17.84 0.26
CA SER A 17 -11.33 18.09 1.46
C SER A 17 -10.78 16.81 2.10
N PHE A 18 -11.49 15.69 1.98
CA PHE A 18 -11.06 14.39 2.53
C PHE A 18 -10.22 13.57 1.54
N VAL A 19 -10.20 13.92 0.25
CA VAL A 19 -9.42 13.17 -0.76
C VAL A 19 -7.93 13.19 -0.39
N CYS A 20 -7.38 14.36 -0.05
CA CYS A 20 -5.98 14.47 0.35
C CYS A 20 -5.66 13.65 1.61
N GLU A 21 -6.53 13.70 2.61
CA GLU A 21 -6.36 12.94 3.85
C GLU A 21 -6.45 11.43 3.59
N ALA A 22 -7.44 10.98 2.82
CA ALA A 22 -7.62 9.58 2.45
C ALA A 22 -6.42 9.04 1.66
N LEU A 23 -5.84 9.82 0.74
CA LEU A 23 -4.65 9.43 -0.01
C LEU A 23 -3.40 9.31 0.89
N GLN A 24 -3.27 10.18 1.89
CA GLN A 24 -2.21 10.08 2.89
C GLN A 24 -2.39 8.83 3.76
N GLN A 25 -3.59 8.62 4.31
CA GLN A 25 -3.90 7.45 5.11
C GLN A 25 -3.69 6.15 4.34
N LEU A 26 -4.10 6.10 3.06
CA LEU A 26 -3.90 4.93 2.20
C LEU A 26 -2.41 4.62 2.00
N LYS A 27 -1.59 5.65 1.84
CA LYS A 27 -0.14 5.49 1.73
C LYS A 27 0.49 4.99 3.03
N GLU A 28 0.13 5.56 4.18
CA GLU A 28 0.68 5.16 5.47
C GLU A 28 0.27 3.74 5.86
N LYS A 29 -1.03 3.41 5.77
CA LYS A 29 -1.54 2.06 6.02
C LYS A 29 -0.92 1.04 5.07
N GLY A 30 -0.70 1.41 3.81
CA GLY A 30 0.02 0.59 2.84
C GLY A 30 1.43 0.25 3.32
N LYS A 31 2.21 1.26 3.73
CA LYS A 31 3.57 1.06 4.27
C LYS A 31 3.57 0.13 5.49
N GLU A 32 2.69 0.37 6.44
CA GLU A 32 2.56 -0.45 7.66
C GLU A 32 2.25 -1.91 7.33
N LEU A 33 1.31 -2.14 6.39
CA LEU A 33 0.92 -3.47 5.95
C LEU A 33 2.10 -4.23 5.32
N PHE A 34 2.84 -3.60 4.40
CA PHE A 34 3.98 -4.26 3.77
C PHE A 34 5.11 -4.55 4.76
N VAL A 35 5.38 -3.65 5.70
CA VAL A 35 6.36 -3.86 6.76
C VAL A 35 5.94 -5.04 7.65
N SER A 36 4.68 -5.08 8.10
CA SER A 36 4.14 -6.18 8.91
C SER A 36 4.13 -7.52 8.15
N ALA A 37 3.95 -7.47 6.83
CA ALA A 37 4.01 -8.64 5.95
C ALA A 37 5.43 -9.02 5.52
N TYR A 38 6.49 -8.32 5.99
CA TYR A 38 7.88 -8.55 5.58
C TYR A 38 8.08 -8.53 4.05
N LEU A 39 7.31 -7.69 3.36
CA LEU A 39 7.38 -7.51 1.92
C LEU A 39 8.21 -6.28 1.59
N ASP A 40 9.22 -6.46 0.76
CA ASP A 40 9.99 -5.35 0.22
C ASP A 40 9.28 -4.75 -1.00
N TYR A 41 9.35 -3.43 -1.09
CA TYR A 41 8.85 -2.63 -2.21
C TYR A 41 9.80 -1.44 -2.41
N GLU A 42 9.83 -0.89 -3.62
CA GLU A 42 10.67 0.28 -3.91
C GLU A 42 9.96 1.57 -3.47
N ARG A 43 8.69 1.73 -3.85
CA ARG A 43 7.89 2.90 -3.48
C ARG A 43 6.39 2.64 -3.52
N ILE A 44 5.65 3.50 -2.82
CA ILE A 44 4.18 3.53 -2.81
C ILE A 44 3.74 4.93 -3.24
N ASP A 45 2.95 4.97 -4.30
CA ASP A 45 2.36 6.17 -4.88
C ASP A 45 0.84 6.10 -4.74
N THR A 46 0.20 7.19 -4.31
CA THR A 46 -1.25 7.26 -4.15
C THR A 46 -1.82 8.36 -5.02
N PHE A 47 -2.90 8.06 -5.74
CA PHE A 47 -3.59 8.97 -6.64
C PHE A 47 -5.08 8.88 -6.39
N GLY A 48 -5.82 9.96 -6.59
CA GLY A 48 -7.26 9.86 -6.46
C GLY A 48 -8.01 11.15 -6.64
N SER A 49 -9.31 11.01 -6.59
CA SER A 49 -10.32 12.04 -6.73
C SER A 49 -11.51 11.69 -5.83
N SER A 50 -12.52 12.55 -5.80
CA SER A 50 -13.77 12.31 -5.07
C SER A 50 -14.48 11.00 -5.39
N GLN A 51 -14.15 10.34 -6.51
CA GLN A 51 -14.81 9.11 -6.96
C GLN A 51 -13.91 7.87 -7.00
N ARG A 52 -12.60 8.04 -6.83
CA ARG A 52 -11.64 6.93 -6.97
C ARG A 52 -10.37 7.22 -6.20
N LEU A 53 -9.92 6.27 -5.41
CA LEU A 53 -8.59 6.26 -4.81
C LEU A 53 -7.79 5.09 -5.39
N VAL A 54 -6.51 5.32 -5.62
CA VAL A 54 -5.59 4.38 -6.25
C VAL A 54 -4.31 4.37 -5.43
N CYS A 55 -3.82 3.17 -5.15
CA CYS A 55 -2.52 2.92 -4.53
C CYS A 55 -1.71 2.04 -5.45
N GLN A 56 -0.59 2.57 -5.95
CA GLN A 56 0.35 1.88 -6.79
C GLN A 56 1.60 1.55 -5.98
N VAL A 57 1.97 0.27 -5.98
CA VAL A 57 3.16 -0.22 -5.28
C VAL A 57 4.13 -0.72 -6.34
N VAL A 58 5.26 -0.04 -6.46
CA VAL A 58 6.28 -0.31 -7.48
C VAL A 58 7.41 -1.13 -6.86
N GLY A 59 7.89 -2.11 -7.61
CA GLY A 59 9.02 -2.94 -7.19
C GLY A 59 8.68 -3.90 -6.06
N LEU A 60 7.42 -4.37 -5.98
CA LEU A 60 6.98 -5.31 -4.96
C LEU A 60 7.67 -6.67 -5.16
N SER A 61 8.25 -7.19 -4.08
CA SER A 61 8.81 -8.53 -4.07
C SER A 61 7.71 -9.58 -4.22
N PRO A 62 7.89 -10.60 -5.09
CA PRO A 62 6.90 -11.66 -5.28
C PRO A 62 6.75 -12.57 -4.05
N HIS A 63 7.74 -12.54 -3.15
CA HIS A 63 7.75 -13.34 -1.94
C HIS A 63 8.14 -12.49 -0.73
N GLN A 64 7.53 -12.82 0.41
CA GLN A 64 7.88 -12.27 1.71
C GLN A 64 9.31 -12.67 2.06
N ARG A 65 10.03 -11.79 2.77
CA ARG A 65 11.34 -12.13 3.28
C ARG A 65 11.24 -13.30 4.27
N PRO A 66 12.27 -14.18 4.31
CA PRO A 66 12.31 -15.27 5.26
C PRO A 66 12.23 -14.71 6.69
N ARG A 67 11.21 -15.17 7.42
CA ARG A 67 11.09 -14.88 8.85
C ARG A 67 11.93 -15.91 9.61
N PHE A 68 13.03 -15.45 10.20
CA PHE A 68 13.73 -16.24 11.19
C PHE A 68 12.98 -16.09 12.51
N ASP A 69 11.96 -16.92 12.72
CA ASP A 69 11.39 -17.08 14.05
C ASP A 69 12.42 -17.88 14.86
N LYS A 70 13.09 -17.20 15.79
CA LYS A 70 13.97 -17.86 16.73
C LYS A 70 13.04 -18.56 17.71
N GLU A 71 12.70 -19.82 17.44
CA GLU A 71 12.14 -20.73 18.45
C GLU A 71 13.15 -20.77 19.61
N MET A 72 12.99 -19.89 20.58
CA MET A 72 13.56 -20.08 21.91
C MET A 72 12.66 -21.11 22.58
N GLY A 73 13.21 -22.33 22.70
CA GLY A 73 12.65 -23.39 23.54
C GLY A 73 12.74 -23.09 25.03
#